data_AF-A0A097PJN0-F1
#
_entry.id   AF-A0A097PJN0-F1
#
_cell.length_a   1.000
_cell.length_b   1.000
_cell.length_c   1.000
_cell.angle_alpha   90.00
_cell.angle_beta   90.00
_cell.angle_gamma   90.00
#
_symmetry.space_group_name_H-M   'P 1'
#
loop_
_entity.id
_entity.type
_entity.pdbx_description
1 polymer ?
#
loop_
_entity_poly.entity_id
_entity_poly.type
_entity_poly.pdbx_seq_one_letter_code
_entity_poly.pdbx_strand_id
1 'polypeptide(L)'
;TCSRLDAIRSVYGASVARDLMEIEAADEDPSRSVFDMDGFISNANYVAKKTTMVLFINGRLVECTALKRAIEVVYAATLPKASKPFIYMSIVLPPEHVDVNVHPTKREVSLLNQESIIDNIQNEVESKITNCNTTRTFHTQNVYPSTPGLLSGSKDTQVNPSPPGTKSQKVPVNKMVRTDSQDPFGRLHAYLQEKPSGPHGKSADLAAVRSAVRQRRNPKETADLTSVQDLLNDIDRNTHSGMLEIVKHCTYIGMADDVFALLQHNT
;
A
#
# COMPACT_ATOMS: atom_id res chain seq x y z
N THR A 1 -12.45 4.03 -25.22
CA THR A 1 -11.87 5.07 -24.36
C THR A 1 -11.63 4.44 -22.99
N CYS A 2 -10.43 4.54 -22.44
CA CYS A 2 -10.15 4.01 -21.09
C CYS A 2 -10.91 4.90 -20.08
N SER A 3 -11.74 4.32 -19.22
CA SER A 3 -12.49 5.13 -18.23
C SER A 3 -11.54 5.74 -17.19
N ARG A 4 -11.92 6.86 -16.55
CA ARG A 4 -11.12 7.47 -15.47
C ARG A 4 -10.85 6.45 -14.34
N LEU A 5 -11.82 5.59 -14.03
CA LEU A 5 -11.68 4.49 -13.08
C LEU A 5 -10.65 3.43 -13.51
N ASP A 6 -10.57 3.09 -14.80
CA ASP A 6 -9.58 2.14 -15.31
C ASP A 6 -8.17 2.71 -15.22
N ALA A 7 -8.00 4.01 -15.46
CA ALA A 7 -6.71 4.69 -15.27
C ALA A 7 -6.29 4.65 -13.79
N ILE A 8 -7.20 4.96 -12.86
CA ILE A 8 -6.94 4.87 -11.41
C ILE A 8 -6.59 3.42 -11.02
N ARG A 9 -7.30 2.43 -11.58
CA ARG A 9 -7.02 1.00 -11.36
C ARG A 9 -5.62 0.62 -11.84
N SER A 10 -5.17 1.13 -12.97
CA SER A 10 -3.84 0.85 -13.52
C SER A 10 -2.72 1.47 -12.70
N VAL A 11 -2.92 2.68 -12.14
CA VAL A 11 -1.88 3.43 -11.43
C VAL A 11 -1.82 3.07 -9.94
N TYR A 12 -2.97 3.01 -9.28
CA TYR A 12 -3.07 2.82 -7.82
C TYR A 12 -3.47 1.38 -7.43
N GLY A 13 -3.86 0.57 -8.40
CA GLY A 13 -4.19 -0.84 -8.22
C GLY A 13 -5.69 -1.10 -8.04
N ALA A 14 -6.06 -2.38 -8.22
CA ALA A 14 -7.45 -2.84 -8.18
C ALA A 14 -8.09 -2.84 -6.77
N SER A 15 -7.31 -2.71 -5.69
CA SER A 15 -7.88 -2.51 -4.36
C SER A 15 -8.52 -1.14 -4.23
N VAL A 16 -7.83 -0.09 -4.68
CA VAL A 16 -8.33 1.30 -4.58
C VAL A 16 -9.59 1.44 -5.41
N ALA A 17 -9.53 1.07 -6.69
CA ALA A 17 -10.65 1.25 -7.62
C ALA A 17 -11.94 0.51 -7.24
N ARG A 18 -11.87 -0.56 -6.42
CA ARG A 18 -13.06 -1.28 -5.93
C ARG A 18 -13.77 -0.56 -4.79
N ASP A 19 -13.04 0.26 -4.05
CA ASP A 19 -13.55 0.98 -2.89
C ASP A 19 -13.85 2.46 -3.21
N LEU A 20 -13.87 2.84 -4.49
CA LEU A 20 -14.23 4.19 -4.91
C LEU A 20 -15.74 4.33 -5.14
N MET A 21 -16.27 5.48 -4.77
CA MET A 21 -17.60 5.95 -5.11
C MET A 21 -17.49 7.24 -5.92
N GLU A 22 -18.38 7.40 -6.88
CA GLU A 22 -18.47 8.58 -7.73
C GLU A 22 -19.11 9.73 -6.96
N ILE A 23 -18.59 10.93 -7.17
CA ILE A 23 -19.11 12.18 -6.62
C ILE A 23 -19.13 13.22 -7.74
N GLU A 24 -20.23 13.96 -7.77
CA GLU A 24 -20.47 15.05 -8.70
C GLU A 24 -20.92 16.24 -7.86
N ALA A 25 -20.36 17.41 -8.11
CA ALA A 25 -20.75 18.66 -7.45
C ALA A 25 -20.71 19.78 -8.48
N ALA A 26 -21.82 20.51 -8.62
CA ALA A 26 -21.89 21.66 -9.50
C ALA A 26 -22.57 22.81 -8.76
N ASP A 27 -22.12 24.03 -9.01
CA ASP A 27 -22.78 25.26 -8.57
C ASP A 27 -22.93 26.19 -9.78
N GLU A 28 -24.16 26.62 -10.04
CA GLU A 28 -24.50 27.53 -11.14
C GLU A 28 -24.72 28.97 -10.65
N ASP A 29 -24.63 29.24 -9.35
CA ASP A 29 -24.86 30.58 -8.80
C ASP A 29 -23.70 31.53 -9.17
N PRO A 30 -23.92 32.55 -10.04
CA PRO A 30 -22.87 33.46 -10.48
C PRO A 30 -22.34 34.38 -9.36
N SER A 31 -23.05 34.47 -8.24
CA SER A 31 -22.62 35.24 -7.06
C SER A 31 -21.68 34.47 -6.13
N ARG A 32 -21.66 33.13 -6.18
CA ARG A 32 -20.89 32.29 -5.26
C ARG A 32 -19.67 31.70 -5.93
N SER A 33 -19.86 31.00 -7.05
CA SER A 33 -18.84 30.60 -8.04
C SER A 33 -19.49 29.61 -9.00
N VAL A 34 -19.31 29.80 -10.31
CA VAL A 34 -19.70 28.79 -11.29
C VAL A 34 -18.60 27.74 -11.38
N PHE A 35 -18.87 26.50 -10.97
CA PHE A 35 -17.94 25.38 -11.13
C PHE A 35 -18.68 24.06 -11.36
N ASP A 36 -18.00 23.16 -12.07
CA ASP A 36 -18.43 21.78 -12.28
C ASP A 36 -17.31 20.85 -11.81
N MET A 37 -17.65 19.83 -11.03
CA MET A 37 -16.70 18.94 -10.39
C MET A 37 -17.17 17.49 -10.51
N ASP A 38 -16.31 16.69 -11.13
CA ASP A 38 -16.43 15.25 -11.18
C ASP A 38 -15.35 14.61 -10.32
N GLY A 39 -15.64 13.50 -9.66
CA GLY A 39 -14.64 12.84 -8.84
C GLY A 39 -14.96 11.42 -8.42
N PHE A 40 -13.96 10.82 -7.78
CA PHE A 40 -14.06 9.56 -7.09
C PHE A 40 -13.46 9.69 -5.69
N ILE A 41 -14.22 9.31 -4.68
CA ILE A 41 -13.79 9.32 -3.29
C ILE A 41 -13.85 7.91 -2.71
N SER A 42 -13.02 7.62 -1.72
CA SER A 42 -12.99 6.29 -1.10
C SER A 42 -14.15 6.07 -0.13
N ASN A 43 -14.70 4.86 -0.12
CA ASN A 43 -15.72 4.41 0.81
C ASN A 43 -15.15 4.17 2.24
N ALA A 44 -16.04 3.82 3.18
CA ALA A 44 -15.71 3.47 4.56
C ALA A 44 -14.88 2.18 4.73
N ASN A 45 -14.76 1.35 3.68
CA ASN A 45 -14.00 0.09 3.70
C ASN A 45 -12.54 0.30 3.31
N TYR A 46 -12.25 1.37 2.58
CA TYR A 46 -10.90 1.73 2.20
C TYR A 46 -10.05 2.04 3.44
N VAL A 47 -8.85 1.44 3.50
CA VAL A 47 -7.89 1.67 4.56
C VAL A 47 -6.53 1.94 3.93
N ALA A 48 -5.97 3.11 4.22
CA ALA A 48 -4.63 3.50 3.83
C ALA A 48 -3.86 4.13 4.99
N LYS A 49 -2.52 4.16 4.86
CA LYS A 49 -1.63 4.80 5.83
C LYS A 49 -1.54 6.32 5.65
N LYS A 50 -1.79 6.81 4.44
CA LYS A 50 -1.64 8.22 4.05
C LYS A 50 -2.76 8.62 3.10
N THR A 51 -3.27 9.85 3.27
CA THR A 51 -4.26 10.45 2.36
C THR A 51 -3.61 10.71 1.02
N THR A 52 -4.21 10.17 -0.03
CA THR A 52 -3.80 10.42 -1.41
C THR A 52 -4.88 11.26 -2.06
N MET A 53 -4.49 12.44 -2.54
CA MET A 53 -5.39 13.36 -3.23
C MET A 53 -4.80 13.69 -4.59
N VAL A 54 -5.60 13.50 -5.62
CA VAL A 54 -5.29 13.83 -7.00
C VAL A 54 -6.34 14.84 -7.46
N LEU A 55 -5.92 16.09 -7.62
CA LEU A 55 -6.82 17.18 -7.99
C LEU A 55 -6.41 17.73 -9.35
N PHE A 56 -7.35 17.74 -10.27
CA PHE A 56 -7.23 18.40 -11.55
C PHE A 56 -8.08 19.67 -11.57
N ILE A 57 -7.52 20.77 -12.04
CA ILE A 57 -8.25 22.02 -12.30
C ILE A 57 -8.02 22.37 -13.76
N ASN A 58 -9.08 22.42 -14.57
CA ASN A 58 -9.00 22.68 -16.00
C ASN A 58 -7.95 21.80 -16.71
N GLY A 59 -7.87 20.53 -16.32
CA GLY A 59 -6.94 19.54 -16.87
C GLY A 59 -5.49 19.61 -16.35
N ARG A 60 -5.18 20.50 -15.39
CA ARG A 60 -3.85 20.58 -14.76
C ARG A 60 -3.84 19.94 -13.38
N LEU A 61 -2.79 19.19 -13.06
CA LEU A 61 -2.59 18.65 -11.71
C LEU A 61 -2.20 19.80 -10.76
N VAL A 62 -3.03 20.03 -9.75
CA VAL A 62 -2.85 21.11 -8.76
C VAL A 62 -2.80 20.51 -7.36
N GLU A 63 -1.96 21.08 -6.49
CA GLU A 63 -1.95 20.73 -5.08
C GLU A 63 -2.72 21.80 -4.28
N CYS A 64 -3.77 21.37 -3.57
CA CYS A 64 -4.55 22.25 -2.69
C CYS A 64 -4.59 21.67 -1.27
N THR A 65 -3.79 22.25 -0.37
CA THR A 65 -3.68 21.77 1.02
C THR A 65 -4.94 22.10 1.84
N ALA A 66 -5.63 23.20 1.54
CA ALA A 66 -6.86 23.60 2.20
C ALA A 66 -7.99 22.59 1.93
N LEU A 67 -8.26 22.28 0.66
CA LEU A 67 -9.26 21.29 0.26
C LEU A 67 -8.94 19.89 0.82
N LYS A 68 -7.67 19.49 0.79
CA LYS A 68 -7.22 18.23 1.39
C LYS A 68 -7.56 18.15 2.88
N ARG A 69 -7.26 19.20 3.64
CA ARG A 69 -7.55 19.25 5.08
C ARG A 69 -9.05 19.24 5.36
N ALA A 70 -9.84 20.00 4.61
CA ALA A 70 -11.30 20.04 4.74
C ALA A 70 -11.91 18.64 4.58
N ILE A 71 -11.52 17.90 3.54
CA ILE A 71 -12.01 16.54 3.31
C ILE A 71 -11.53 15.58 4.41
N GLU A 72 -10.28 15.68 4.87
CA GLU A 72 -9.78 14.86 5.98
C GLU A 72 -10.60 15.07 7.26
N VAL A 73 -11.06 16.29 7.54
CA VAL A 73 -11.93 16.60 8.68
C VAL A 73 -13.29 15.91 8.53
N VAL A 74 -13.93 15.97 7.35
CA VAL A 74 -15.21 15.28 7.10
C VAL A 74 -15.07 13.78 7.29
N TYR A 75 -14.01 13.17 6.75
CA TYR A 75 -13.75 11.74 6.91
C TYR A 75 -13.53 11.37 8.38
N ALA A 76 -12.82 12.20 9.14
CA ALA A 76 -12.59 11.97 10.56
C ALA A 76 -13.88 12.12 11.41
N ALA A 77 -14.79 13.02 11.01
CA ALA A 77 -16.07 13.24 11.70
C ALA A 77 -17.10 12.14 11.40
N THR A 78 -17.17 11.68 10.15
CA THR A 78 -18.19 10.72 9.68
C THR A 78 -17.80 9.25 9.92
N LEU A 79 -16.50 8.93 9.96
CA LEU A 79 -16.02 7.55 10.09
C LEU A 79 -15.32 7.31 11.43
N PRO A 80 -15.78 6.33 12.24
CA PRO A 80 -15.23 6.05 13.56
C PRO A 80 -13.80 5.45 13.53
N LYS A 81 -13.33 5.02 12.35
CA LYS A 81 -11.95 4.62 12.13
C LYS A 81 -11.27 5.79 11.41
N ALA A 82 -10.13 6.24 11.93
CA ALA A 82 -9.28 7.26 11.32
C ALA A 82 -8.74 6.79 9.95
N SER A 83 -9.62 6.75 8.95
CA SER A 83 -9.30 6.34 7.61
C SER A 83 -8.67 7.50 6.87
N LYS A 84 -7.60 7.19 6.14
CA LYS A 84 -6.96 8.15 5.24
C LYS A 84 -7.56 7.96 3.86
N PRO A 85 -8.36 8.92 3.36
CA PRO A 85 -9.10 8.71 2.13
C PRO A 85 -8.21 8.71 0.89
N PHE A 86 -8.70 8.06 -0.15
CA PHE A 86 -8.27 8.30 -1.52
C PHE A 86 -9.25 9.25 -2.18
N ILE A 87 -8.74 10.30 -2.80
CA ILE A 87 -9.53 11.36 -3.41
C ILE A 87 -9.00 11.59 -4.82
N TYR A 88 -9.90 11.52 -5.79
CA TYR A 88 -9.69 11.98 -7.15
C TYR A 88 -10.77 13.01 -7.48
N MET A 89 -10.38 14.17 -7.96
CA MET A 89 -11.32 15.24 -8.32
C MET A 89 -10.81 15.95 -9.58
N SER A 90 -11.74 16.28 -10.47
CA SER A 90 -11.52 17.07 -11.66
C SER A 90 -12.51 18.22 -11.66
N ILE A 91 -12.02 19.42 -11.42
CA ILE A 91 -12.82 20.63 -11.37
C ILE A 91 -12.63 21.41 -12.67
N VAL A 92 -13.74 21.80 -13.27
CA VAL A 92 -13.82 22.68 -14.42
C VAL A 92 -14.36 24.02 -13.94
N LEU A 93 -13.58 25.08 -14.14
CA LEU A 93 -13.98 26.44 -13.80
C LEU A 93 -13.71 27.39 -14.97
N PRO A 94 -14.48 28.49 -15.10
CA PRO A 94 -14.16 29.54 -16.05
C PRO A 94 -12.74 30.08 -15.81
N PRO A 95 -11.95 30.34 -16.87
CA PRO A 95 -10.55 30.75 -16.74
C PRO A 95 -10.36 32.07 -15.98
N GLU A 96 -11.40 32.91 -15.95
CA GLU A 96 -11.42 34.18 -15.21
C GLU A 96 -11.37 33.99 -13.68
N HIS A 97 -11.80 32.83 -13.18
CA HIS A 97 -11.85 32.52 -11.76
C HIS A 97 -10.60 31.78 -11.27
N VAL A 98 -9.60 31.60 -12.14
CA VAL A 98 -8.42 30.77 -11.87
C VAL A 98 -7.14 31.55 -12.18
N ASP A 99 -6.40 31.97 -11.16
CA ASP A 99 -5.08 32.58 -11.33
C ASP A 99 -3.98 31.52 -11.24
N VAL A 100 -3.39 31.22 -12.39
CA VAL A 100 -2.30 30.24 -12.52
C VAL A 100 -0.91 30.88 -12.37
N ASN A 101 -0.82 32.20 -12.13
CA ASN A 101 0.43 32.95 -12.21
C ASN A 101 1.12 33.18 -10.85
N VAL A 102 0.72 32.44 -9.81
CA VAL A 102 1.08 32.74 -8.41
C VAL A 102 2.45 32.17 -7.98
N HIS A 103 2.92 31.05 -8.55
CA HIS A 103 4.19 30.44 -8.14
C HIS A 103 5.07 30.03 -9.34
N PRO A 104 6.40 30.22 -9.29
CA PRO A 104 7.31 29.90 -10.40
C PRO A 104 7.27 28.42 -10.85
N THR A 105 6.87 27.50 -9.95
CA THR A 105 6.74 26.06 -10.26
C THR A 105 5.35 25.67 -10.78
N LYS A 106 4.38 26.60 -10.83
CA LYS A 106 2.99 26.37 -11.30
C LYS A 106 2.26 25.20 -10.60
N ARG A 107 2.69 24.83 -9.38
CA ARG A 107 2.10 23.71 -8.60
C ARG A 107 0.87 24.12 -7.80
N GLU A 108 0.76 25.40 -7.50
CA GLU A 108 -0.32 25.99 -6.72
C GLU A 108 -1.07 26.98 -7.61
N VAL A 109 -2.39 26.98 -7.48
CA VAL A 109 -3.31 27.82 -8.25
C VAL A 109 -4.18 28.55 -7.24
N SER A 110 -4.34 29.86 -7.40
CA SER A 110 -5.27 30.64 -6.58
C SER A 110 -6.63 30.64 -7.27
N LEU A 111 -7.66 30.21 -6.55
CA LEU A 111 -9.04 30.22 -7.03
C LEU A 111 -9.76 31.45 -6.49
N LEU A 112 -10.50 32.12 -7.36
CA LEU A 112 -11.47 33.11 -6.92
C LEU A 112 -12.53 32.40 -6.07
N ASN A 113 -12.87 32.95 -4.89
CA ASN A 113 -13.83 32.36 -3.94
C ASN A 113 -13.49 30.92 -3.52
N GLN A 114 -12.21 30.61 -3.35
CA GLN A 114 -11.72 29.29 -2.94
C GLN A 114 -12.47 28.71 -1.72
N GLU A 115 -12.80 29.53 -0.72
CA GLU A 115 -13.52 29.08 0.48
C GLU A 115 -14.92 28.55 0.14
N SER A 116 -15.68 29.27 -0.67
CA SER A 116 -17.03 28.86 -1.08
C SER A 116 -17.02 27.54 -1.85
N ILE A 117 -16.03 27.34 -2.72
CA ILE A 117 -15.88 26.10 -3.49
C ILE A 117 -15.53 24.93 -2.54
N ILE A 118 -14.61 25.16 -1.61
CA ILE A 118 -14.22 24.15 -0.61
C ILE A 118 -15.44 23.74 0.24
N ASP A 119 -16.22 24.71 0.72
CA ASP A 119 -17.39 24.45 1.55
C ASP A 119 -18.46 23.65 0.80
N ASN A 120 -18.73 24.00 -0.46
CA ASN A 120 -19.67 23.24 -1.29
C ASN A 120 -19.21 21.79 -1.50
N ILE A 121 -17.94 21.59 -1.87
CA ILE A 121 -17.38 20.24 -2.05
C ILE A 121 -17.40 19.48 -0.73
N GLN A 122 -17.10 20.14 0.39
CA GLN A 122 -17.10 19.54 1.72
C GLN A 122 -18.50 19.01 2.08
N ASN A 123 -19.53 19.83 1.87
CA ASN A 123 -20.93 19.46 2.15
C ASN A 123 -21.39 18.29 1.27
N GLU A 124 -21.03 18.28 -0.02
CA GLU A 124 -21.40 17.20 -0.92
C GLU A 124 -20.69 15.88 -0.54
N VAL A 125 -19.39 15.94 -0.20
CA VAL A 125 -18.65 14.79 0.30
C VAL A 125 -19.26 14.24 1.59
N GLU A 126 -19.62 15.11 2.53
CA GLU A 126 -20.25 14.73 3.80
C GLU A 126 -21.59 14.02 3.57
N SER A 127 -22.44 14.60 2.71
CA SER A 127 -23.73 14.03 2.30
C SER A 127 -23.53 12.65 1.67
N LYS A 128 -22.63 12.52 0.70
CA LYS A 128 -22.35 11.24 0.02
C LYS A 128 -21.86 10.16 0.98
N ILE A 129 -20.91 10.48 1.86
CA ILE A 129 -20.39 9.51 2.84
C ILE A 129 -21.48 9.08 3.82
N THR A 130 -22.27 10.03 4.32
CA THR A 130 -23.34 9.75 5.28
C THR A 130 -24.44 8.88 4.67
N ASN A 131 -24.82 9.15 3.42
CA ASN A 131 -25.79 8.35 2.67
C ASN A 131 -25.26 6.91 2.41
N CYS A 132 -23.99 6.78 2.01
CA CYS A 132 -23.38 5.48 1.79
C CYS A 132 -23.21 4.68 3.09
N ASN A 133 -22.94 5.35 4.21
CA ASN A 133 -22.81 4.69 5.52
C ASN A 133 -24.18 4.25 6.07
N THR A 134 -25.24 5.04 5.85
CA THR A 134 -26.61 4.67 6.25
C THR A 134 -27.10 3.42 5.51
N THR A 135 -26.76 3.29 4.24
CA THR A 135 -27.17 2.15 3.40
C THR A 135 -26.36 0.87 3.68
N ARG A 136 -25.48 0.89 4.69
CA ARG A 136 -24.63 -0.24 5.03
C ARG A 136 -25.47 -1.33 5.69
N THR A 137 -25.95 -2.26 4.88
CA THR A 137 -26.58 -3.51 5.35
C THR A 137 -25.57 -4.27 6.20
N PHE A 138 -25.78 -4.23 7.53
CA PHE A 138 -25.10 -5.14 8.44
C PHE A 138 -25.61 -6.55 8.16
N HIS A 139 -24.79 -7.38 7.53
CA HIS A 139 -25.03 -8.81 7.49
C HIS A 139 -24.86 -9.35 8.91
N THR A 140 -25.95 -9.36 9.66
CA THR A 140 -26.08 -10.14 10.89
C THR A 140 -26.01 -11.62 10.50
N GLN A 141 -24.89 -12.27 10.83
CA GLN A 141 -24.86 -13.72 10.85
C GLN A 141 -25.75 -14.17 12.01
N ASN A 142 -26.95 -14.64 11.71
CA ASN A 142 -27.78 -15.34 12.69
C ASN A 142 -27.04 -16.60 13.15
N VAL A 143 -26.45 -16.54 14.34
CA VAL A 143 -25.98 -17.74 15.04
C VAL A 143 -27.20 -18.40 15.65
N TYR A 144 -27.66 -19.50 15.03
CA TYR A 144 -28.72 -20.32 15.59
C TYR A 144 -28.21 -21.06 16.84
N PRO A 145 -28.85 -20.92 18.01
CA PRO A 145 -28.51 -21.71 19.17
C PRO A 145 -28.94 -23.16 18.94
N SER A 146 -27.96 -24.06 18.82
CA SER A 146 -28.21 -25.49 18.74
C SER A 146 -28.56 -26.01 20.13
N THR A 147 -29.77 -26.55 20.28
CA THR A 147 -30.29 -27.20 21.50
C THR A 147 -29.51 -28.46 21.88
N PRO A 148 -29.25 -28.74 23.17
CA PRO A 148 -28.66 -29.99 23.61
C PRO A 148 -29.74 -31.05 23.93
N GLY A 149 -29.60 -32.29 23.43
CA GLY A 149 -30.48 -33.40 23.84
C GLY A 149 -30.42 -34.72 23.05
N LEU A 150 -29.50 -35.60 23.46
CA LEU A 150 -29.58 -37.08 23.67
C LEU A 150 -30.08 -38.10 22.60
N LEU A 151 -29.13 -38.98 22.22
CA LEU A 151 -29.11 -40.47 22.09
C LEU A 151 -30.18 -41.26 21.28
N SER A 152 -29.72 -42.00 20.26
CA SER A 152 -29.94 -43.45 20.10
C SER A 152 -28.98 -44.04 19.07
N GLY A 153 -28.54 -45.29 19.29
CA GLY A 153 -27.38 -45.88 18.62
C GLY A 153 -27.66 -46.84 17.47
N SER A 154 -26.54 -47.39 17.01
CA SER A 154 -26.27 -48.64 16.28
C SER A 154 -26.29 -48.70 14.73
N LYS A 155 -25.10 -49.12 14.24
CA LYS A 155 -24.71 -49.92 13.05
C LYS A 155 -24.22 -49.22 11.77
N ASP A 156 -22.89 -49.30 11.61
CA ASP A 156 -22.09 -49.73 10.45
C ASP A 156 -22.54 -49.40 9.02
N THR A 157 -21.75 -48.58 8.31
CA THR A 157 -20.80 -48.98 7.24
C THR A 157 -20.46 -47.76 6.36
N GLN A 158 -19.17 -47.67 6.02
CA GLN A 158 -18.49 -46.61 5.26
C GLN A 158 -19.11 -46.28 3.89
N VAL A 159 -19.09 -44.99 3.50
CA VAL A 159 -18.47 -44.43 2.26
C VAL A 159 -18.27 -42.91 2.44
N ASN A 160 -17.08 -42.41 2.06
CA ASN A 160 -16.62 -41.01 2.05
C ASN A 160 -17.61 -39.95 1.53
N PRO A 161 -17.53 -38.72 2.08
CA PRO A 161 -17.82 -37.50 1.33
C PRO A 161 -16.66 -36.47 1.36
N SER A 162 -16.32 -35.93 0.19
CA SER A 162 -15.75 -34.57 0.01
C SER A 162 -16.88 -33.68 -0.52
N PRO A 163 -16.96 -32.33 -0.33
CA PRO A 163 -15.92 -31.27 -0.20
C PRO A 163 -16.30 -30.26 0.95
N PRO A 164 -15.92 -28.95 1.09
CA PRO A 164 -15.11 -28.02 0.27
C PRO A 164 -14.02 -27.20 1.03
N GLY A 165 -13.12 -26.58 0.27
CA GLY A 165 -12.02 -25.76 0.78
C GLY A 165 -12.45 -24.36 1.22
N THR A 166 -12.38 -24.12 2.53
CA THR A 166 -12.49 -22.79 3.14
C THR A 166 -11.11 -22.36 3.62
N LYS A 167 -10.61 -21.23 3.09
CA LYS A 167 -9.30 -20.68 3.44
C LYS A 167 -9.27 -20.30 4.93
N SER A 168 -8.54 -21.08 5.73
CA SER A 168 -8.31 -20.82 7.15
C SER A 168 -7.57 -19.48 7.32
N GLN A 169 -8.23 -18.55 8.01
CA GLN A 169 -7.70 -17.27 8.42
C GLN A 169 -6.63 -17.53 9.49
N LYS A 170 -5.35 -17.53 9.10
CA LYS A 170 -4.22 -17.79 10.01
C LYS A 170 -4.17 -16.71 11.09
N VAL A 171 -4.63 -17.06 12.30
CA VAL A 171 -4.45 -16.23 13.50
C VAL A 171 -2.94 -16.18 13.81
N PRO A 172 -2.35 -14.98 14.00
CA PRO A 172 -0.96 -14.85 14.38
C PRO A 172 -0.66 -15.61 15.69
N VAL A 173 0.46 -16.34 15.70
CA VAL A 173 0.85 -17.28 16.78
C VAL A 173 0.87 -16.63 18.17
N ASN A 174 1.18 -15.34 18.26
CA ASN A 174 1.19 -14.58 19.53
C ASN A 174 -0.20 -14.24 20.09
N LYS A 175 -1.27 -14.53 19.35
CA LYS A 175 -2.67 -14.35 19.78
C LYS A 175 -3.42 -15.68 19.93
N MET A 176 -2.75 -16.81 19.70
CA MET A 176 -3.34 -18.12 19.96
C MET A 176 -3.37 -18.39 21.46
N VAL A 177 -4.56 -18.51 22.03
CA VAL A 177 -4.77 -19.05 23.37
C VAL A 177 -5.03 -20.54 23.23
N ARG A 178 -4.25 -21.38 23.92
CA ARG A 178 -4.48 -22.83 23.92
C ARG A 178 -5.77 -23.12 24.68
N THR A 179 -6.75 -23.67 23.98
CA THR A 179 -8.01 -24.14 24.57
C THR A 179 -8.05 -25.66 24.76
N ASP A 180 -7.07 -26.39 24.23
CA ASP A 180 -6.97 -27.85 24.30
C ASP A 180 -5.53 -28.30 24.58
N SER A 181 -5.36 -29.30 25.45
CA SER A 181 -4.07 -29.88 25.85
C SER A 181 -3.55 -30.94 24.88
N GLN A 182 -4.41 -31.46 23.99
CA GLN A 182 -4.02 -32.45 22.98
C GLN A 182 -3.54 -31.82 21.66
N ASP A 183 -3.65 -30.49 21.50
CA ASP A 183 -3.24 -29.81 20.28
C ASP A 183 -1.72 -29.93 20.05
N PRO A 184 -1.27 -30.54 18.92
CA PRO A 184 0.14 -30.70 18.62
C PRO A 184 0.86 -29.38 18.29
N PHE A 185 0.12 -28.28 18.03
CA PHE A 185 0.72 -26.99 17.69
C PHE A 185 1.49 -26.41 18.89
N GLY A 186 2.82 -26.36 18.75
CA GLY A 186 3.75 -25.78 19.73
C GLY A 186 4.25 -26.75 20.80
N ARG A 187 4.20 -28.08 20.57
CA ARG A 187 4.96 -29.04 21.37
C ARG A 187 6.45 -28.86 21.09
N LEU A 188 7.24 -28.67 22.14
CA LEU A 188 8.70 -28.54 22.09
C LEU A 188 9.38 -29.75 21.41
N HIS A 189 8.77 -30.93 21.52
CA HIS A 189 9.25 -32.16 20.89
C HIS A 189 9.28 -32.11 19.35
N ALA A 190 8.49 -31.25 18.70
CA ALA A 190 8.58 -31.05 17.24
C ALA A 190 9.88 -30.36 16.80
N TYR A 191 10.54 -29.66 17.72
CA TYR A 191 11.84 -29.00 17.52
C TYR A 191 13.03 -29.85 18.00
N LEU A 192 12.77 -30.99 18.65
CA LEU A 192 13.77 -31.95 19.13
C LEU A 192 13.92 -33.12 18.14
N GLN A 193 14.15 -32.82 16.86
CA GLN A 193 14.65 -33.86 15.96
C GLN A 193 16.17 -33.97 16.13
N GLU A 194 16.59 -34.95 16.93
CA GLU A 194 17.97 -35.41 16.89
C GLU A 194 18.26 -35.98 15.51
N LYS A 195 19.16 -35.32 14.78
CA LYS A 195 19.66 -35.79 13.50
C LYS A 195 20.71 -36.86 13.78
N PRO A 196 20.63 -38.06 13.16
CA PRO A 196 21.65 -39.08 13.36
C PRO A 196 23.00 -38.56 12.84
N SER A 197 24.02 -38.78 13.66
CA SER A 197 25.41 -38.42 13.43
C SER A 197 26.01 -39.17 12.24
N GLY A 198 26.63 -38.41 11.34
CA GLY A 198 27.59 -38.87 10.34
C GLY A 198 28.79 -37.91 10.32
N PRO A 199 30.02 -38.39 10.11
CA PRO A 199 31.22 -37.74 10.62
C PRO A 199 31.81 -36.67 9.70
N HIS A 200 32.55 -35.74 10.32
CA HIS A 200 33.41 -34.69 9.75
C HIS A 200 32.79 -33.30 9.47
N GLY A 201 32.92 -32.43 10.48
CA GLY A 201 33.79 -31.26 10.40
C GLY A 201 33.48 -30.19 9.35
N LYS A 202 32.74 -29.16 9.76
CA LYS A 202 33.16 -27.74 9.79
C LYS A 202 31.96 -26.90 10.23
N SER A 203 32.22 -25.98 11.16
CA SER A 203 31.33 -24.93 11.68
C SER A 203 30.29 -24.48 10.63
N ALA A 204 29.07 -25.00 10.76
CA ALA A 204 27.93 -24.60 9.93
C ALA A 204 27.57 -23.16 10.30
N ASP A 205 28.03 -22.28 9.44
CA ASP A 205 28.01 -20.83 9.51
C ASP A 205 26.62 -20.28 9.85
N LEU A 206 26.53 -19.49 10.92
CA LEU A 206 25.30 -18.79 11.34
C LEU A 206 24.70 -17.94 10.20
N ALA A 207 25.51 -17.59 9.19
CA ALA A 207 25.10 -16.94 7.96
C ALA A 207 24.11 -17.80 7.13
N ALA A 208 24.32 -19.12 7.03
CA ALA A 208 23.45 -20.01 6.28
C ALA A 208 22.06 -20.14 6.93
N VAL A 209 22.03 -20.20 8.26
CA VAL A 209 20.79 -20.23 9.06
C VAL A 209 20.04 -18.90 8.93
N ARG A 210 20.74 -17.76 9.00
CA ARG A 210 20.14 -16.42 8.80
C ARG A 210 19.59 -16.22 7.40
N SER A 211 20.27 -16.76 6.38
CA SER A 211 19.82 -16.72 4.99
C SER A 211 18.55 -17.56 4.80
N ALA A 212 18.51 -18.79 5.33
CA ALA A 212 17.32 -19.64 5.28
C ALA A 212 16.09 -19.04 6.00
N VAL A 213 16.30 -18.27 7.08
CA VAL A 213 15.21 -17.56 7.79
C VAL A 213 14.72 -16.35 7.00
N ARG A 214 15.60 -15.61 6.31
CA ARG A 214 15.22 -14.50 5.40
C ARG A 214 14.42 -14.99 4.20
N GLN A 215 14.85 -16.10 3.60
CA GLN A 215 14.18 -16.78 2.48
C GLN A 215 12.71 -17.14 2.79
N ARG A 216 12.40 -17.49 4.04
CA ARG A 216 11.03 -17.82 4.46
C ARG A 216 10.14 -16.60 4.74
N ARG A 217 10.71 -15.42 4.98
CA ARG A 217 9.98 -14.21 5.38
C ARG A 217 9.59 -13.31 4.22
N ASN A 218 10.30 -13.36 3.10
CA ASN A 218 10.03 -12.52 1.93
C ASN A 218 10.24 -13.30 0.60
N PRO A 219 9.26 -14.10 0.14
CA PRO A 219 9.41 -14.91 -1.07
C PRO A 219 9.46 -14.09 -2.38
N LYS A 220 9.32 -12.76 -2.31
CA LYS A 220 9.36 -11.85 -3.47
C LYS A 220 10.72 -11.18 -3.71
N GLU A 221 11.71 -11.39 -2.83
CA GLU A 221 13.00 -10.70 -2.90
C GLU A 221 14.17 -11.58 -3.34
N THR A 222 13.90 -12.81 -3.76
CA THR A 222 14.87 -13.65 -4.45
C THR A 222 14.47 -13.74 -5.91
N ALA A 223 14.37 -12.57 -6.55
CA ALA A 223 14.65 -12.54 -7.96
C ALA A 223 16.10 -13.00 -8.09
N ASP A 224 16.33 -14.11 -8.78
CA ASP A 224 17.66 -14.63 -9.06
C ASP A 224 18.56 -13.47 -9.51
N LEU A 225 19.49 -13.06 -8.64
CA LEU A 225 20.46 -12.02 -8.93
C LEU A 225 21.54 -12.51 -9.89
N THR A 226 21.28 -13.61 -10.61
CA THR A 226 22.18 -14.17 -11.63
C THR A 226 22.52 -13.10 -12.66
N SER A 227 21.56 -12.29 -13.11
CA SER A 227 21.83 -11.21 -14.06
C SER A 227 22.77 -10.12 -13.51
N VAL A 228 22.69 -9.82 -12.21
CA VAL A 228 23.57 -8.84 -11.56
C VAL A 228 24.97 -9.43 -11.35
N GLN A 229 25.03 -10.70 -10.95
CA GLN A 229 26.27 -11.42 -10.77
C GLN A 229 27.02 -11.61 -12.10
N ASP A 230 26.29 -11.90 -13.18
CA ASP A 230 26.82 -12.04 -14.53
C ASP A 230 27.36 -10.70 -15.04
N LEU A 231 26.63 -9.60 -14.81
CA LEU A 231 27.11 -8.25 -15.16
C LEU A 231 28.40 -7.89 -14.41
N LEU A 232 28.49 -8.20 -13.11
CA LEU A 232 29.71 -7.97 -12.33
C LEU A 232 30.88 -8.82 -12.86
N ASN A 233 30.63 -10.08 -13.19
CA ASN A 233 31.65 -10.95 -13.78
C ASN A 233 32.10 -10.46 -15.16
N ASP A 234 31.20 -9.92 -15.98
CA ASP A 234 31.54 -9.33 -17.28
C ASP A 234 32.35 -8.04 -17.15
N ILE A 235 32.03 -7.21 -16.15
CA ILE A 235 32.82 -6.02 -15.82
C ILE A 235 34.22 -6.41 -15.33
N ASP A 236 34.32 -7.41 -14.45
CA ASP A 236 35.60 -7.91 -13.93
C ASP A 236 36.46 -8.56 -15.05
N ARG A 237 35.83 -9.18 -16.05
CA ARG A 237 36.53 -9.74 -17.22
C ARG A 237 37.02 -8.68 -18.20
N ASN A 238 36.28 -7.58 -18.33
CA ASN A 238 36.60 -6.49 -19.26
C ASN A 238 37.48 -5.40 -18.62
N THR A 239 37.76 -5.47 -17.33
CA THR A 239 38.63 -4.51 -16.65
C THR A 239 40.09 -4.92 -16.73
N HIS A 240 40.93 -3.97 -17.17
CA HIS A 240 42.37 -4.18 -17.25
C HIS A 240 42.96 -4.22 -15.83
N SER A 241 43.50 -5.37 -15.42
CA SER A 241 44.03 -5.62 -14.08
C SER A 241 45.00 -4.54 -13.61
N GLY A 242 45.89 -4.06 -14.50
CA GLY A 242 46.84 -2.98 -14.18
C GLY A 242 46.19 -1.63 -13.88
N MET A 243 45.09 -1.24 -14.54
CA MET A 243 44.40 0.02 -14.23
C MET A 243 43.61 -0.09 -12.92
N LEU A 244 43.03 -1.27 -12.66
CA LEU A 244 42.32 -1.55 -11.42
C LEU A 244 43.26 -1.53 -10.22
N GLU A 245 44.48 -2.05 -10.37
CA GLU A 245 45.53 -1.97 -9.36
C GLU A 245 45.96 -0.52 -9.11
N ILE A 246 46.14 0.29 -10.16
CA ILE A 246 46.47 1.71 -10.03
C ILE A 246 45.39 2.46 -9.23
N VAL A 247 44.11 2.31 -9.62
CA VAL A 247 42.98 2.95 -8.96
C VAL A 247 42.82 2.46 -7.52
N LYS A 248 43.01 1.16 -7.26
CA LYS A 248 42.92 0.57 -5.91
C LYS A 248 43.96 1.16 -4.95
N HIS A 249 45.12 1.53 -5.46
CA HIS A 249 46.22 2.12 -4.68
C HIS A 249 46.28 3.65 -4.76
N CYS A 250 45.28 4.29 -5.39
CA CYS A 250 45.13 5.74 -5.39
C CYS A 250 44.30 6.20 -4.17
N THR A 251 44.91 7.03 -3.32
CA THR A 251 44.23 7.72 -2.23
C THR A 251 43.95 9.16 -2.65
N TYR A 252 42.69 9.59 -2.52
CA TYR A 252 42.32 10.97 -2.78
C TYR A 252 42.82 11.89 -1.67
N ILE A 253 43.58 12.94 -2.04
CA ILE A 253 44.13 13.91 -1.09
C ILE A 253 43.24 15.16 -1.00
N GLY A 254 42.75 15.66 -2.14
CA GLY A 254 42.02 16.93 -2.19
C GLY A 254 41.91 17.51 -3.60
N MET A 255 41.28 18.67 -3.73
CA MET A 255 41.23 19.42 -4.98
C MET A 255 42.46 20.32 -5.10
N ALA A 256 43.10 20.36 -6.27
CA ALA A 256 44.14 21.35 -6.58
C ALA A 256 43.51 22.67 -7.06
N ASP A 257 42.46 22.59 -7.88
CA ASP A 257 41.70 23.70 -8.46
C ASP A 257 40.23 23.27 -8.65
N ASP A 258 39.37 24.17 -9.14
CA ASP A 258 37.95 23.90 -9.44
C ASP A 258 37.73 22.79 -10.49
N VAL A 259 38.78 22.38 -11.21
CA VAL A 259 38.73 21.41 -12.31
C VAL A 259 39.58 20.15 -12.05
N PHE A 260 40.57 20.20 -11.15
CA PHE A 260 41.55 19.11 -10.98
C PHE A 260 41.63 18.57 -9.53
N ALA A 261 41.61 17.24 -9.41
CA ALA A 261 41.75 16.50 -8.16
C ALA A 261 43.15 15.88 -8.00
N LEU A 262 43.71 15.95 -6.79
CA LEU A 262 44.97 15.32 -6.40
C LEU A 262 44.73 13.91 -5.88
N LEU A 263 45.37 12.94 -6.53
CA LEU A 263 45.38 11.53 -6.16
C LEU A 263 46.83 11.12 -5.87
N GLN A 264 47.09 10.55 -4.69
CA GLN A 264 48.37 9.93 -4.34
C GLN A 264 48.32 8.45 -4.67
N HIS A 265 49.27 7.95 -5.45
CA HIS A 265 49.40 6.52 -5.74
C HIS A 265 50.59 5.95 -4.96
N ASN A 266 50.38 4.83 -4.24
CA ASN A 266 51.37 4.14 -3.40
C ASN A 266 52.02 5.03 -2.31
N THR A 267 51.42 5.02 -1.12
CA THR A 267 52.12 5.40 0.13
C THR A 267 53.15 4.36 0.54
#